data_AF-H2ZSY1-F1
#
_entry.id   AF-H2ZSY1-F1
#
_cell.length_a   1.000
_cell.length_b   1.000
_cell.length_c   1.000
_cell.angle_alpha   90.00
_cell.angle_beta   90.00
_cell.angle_gamma   90.00
#
_symmetry.space_group_name_H-M   'P 1'
#
loop_
_entity.id
_entity.type
_entity.pdbx_description
1 polymer ?
#
loop_
_entity_poly.entity_id
_entity_poly.type
_entity_poly.pdbx_seq_one_letter_code
_entity_poly.pdbx_strand_id
1 'polypeptide(L)'
;MAVSRNCRLRLLIIYGFYFCFMYCFTEVSVSATEVDKCSELRLGQYICDNPEINEVTQEPLNCTNSTAYVFCRPAPKIICMDDNGIVVNFTGIQVGFKKSIPCRNVNGYSYKVAVALSLFLGWLGADRFYLGYPALGE
;
A
#
# COMPACT_ATOMS: atom_id res chain seq x y z
N MET A 1 -48.80 -6.82 -50.13
CA MET A 1 -48.62 -6.74 -48.66
C MET A 1 -47.43 -7.60 -48.27
N ALA A 2 -46.24 -7.02 -48.11
CA ALA A 2 -45.02 -7.73 -47.75
C ALA A 2 -44.87 -7.79 -46.23
N VAL A 3 -45.56 -8.76 -45.61
CA VAL A 3 -45.48 -8.98 -44.16
C VAL A 3 -44.33 -9.97 -43.87
N SER A 4 -43.24 -9.40 -43.36
CA SER A 4 -42.43 -9.96 -42.27
C SER A 4 -41.60 -11.25 -42.50
N ARG A 5 -40.54 -11.14 -43.33
CA ARG A 5 -39.35 -12.02 -43.20
C ARG A 5 -38.35 -11.54 -42.13
N ASN A 6 -38.55 -10.33 -41.60
CA ASN A 6 -37.74 -9.72 -40.53
C ASN A 6 -38.19 -10.12 -39.10
N CYS A 7 -39.29 -10.87 -38.92
CA CYS A 7 -39.75 -11.29 -37.58
C CYS A 7 -38.95 -12.47 -37.01
N ARG A 8 -38.65 -13.49 -37.84
CA ARG A 8 -37.99 -14.73 -37.39
C ARG A 8 -36.53 -14.51 -37.00
N LEU A 9 -35.85 -13.56 -37.67
CA LEU A 9 -34.46 -13.19 -37.38
C LEU A 9 -34.35 -12.38 -36.07
N ARG A 10 -35.32 -11.50 -35.78
CA ARG A 10 -35.35 -10.71 -34.53
C ARG A 10 -35.61 -11.58 -33.29
N LEU A 11 -36.48 -12.58 -33.40
CA LEU A 11 -36.75 -13.53 -32.31
C LEU A 11 -35.50 -14.35 -31.96
N LEU A 12 -34.75 -14.86 -32.95
CA LEU A 12 -33.51 -15.61 -32.71
C LEU A 12 -32.40 -14.76 -32.07
N ILE A 13 -32.30 -13.48 -32.44
CA ILE A 13 -31.35 -12.55 -31.82
C ILE A 13 -31.72 -12.28 -30.35
N ILE A 14 -33.00 -12.12 -30.04
CA ILE A 14 -33.48 -11.90 -28.67
C ILE A 14 -33.26 -13.15 -27.80
N TYR A 15 -33.58 -14.34 -28.31
CA TYR A 15 -33.29 -15.60 -27.61
C TYR A 15 -31.79 -15.85 -27.44
N GLY A 16 -30.97 -15.50 -28.44
CA GLY A 16 -29.51 -15.56 -28.34
C GLY A 16 -28.93 -14.59 -27.31
N PHE A 17 -29.46 -13.37 -27.22
CA PHE A 17 -29.09 -12.40 -26.18
C PHE A 17 -29.54 -12.86 -24.79
N TYR A 18 -30.74 -13.42 -24.65
CA TYR A 18 -31.23 -13.98 -23.38
C TYR A 18 -30.41 -15.18 -22.92
N PHE A 19 -30.03 -16.06 -23.84
CA PHE A 19 -29.13 -17.18 -23.55
C PHE A 19 -27.76 -16.64 -23.14
N CYS A 20 -27.19 -15.69 -23.88
CA CYS A 20 -25.91 -15.07 -23.52
C CYS A 20 -25.95 -14.39 -22.15
N PHE A 21 -27.03 -13.67 -21.83
CA PHE A 21 -27.21 -13.01 -20.54
C PHE A 21 -27.38 -14.01 -19.38
N MET A 22 -28.07 -15.14 -19.62
CA MET A 22 -28.18 -16.24 -18.66
C MET A 22 -26.85 -16.99 -18.45
N TYR A 23 -26.05 -17.18 -19.50
CA TYR A 23 -24.69 -17.75 -19.39
C TYR A 23 -23.69 -16.78 -18.76
N CYS A 24 -23.93 -15.47 -18.83
CA CYS A 24 -23.11 -14.45 -18.16
C CYS A 24 -23.38 -14.40 -16.65
N PHE A 25 -24.58 -14.82 -16.22
CA PHE A 25 -24.97 -14.85 -14.81
C PHE A 25 -24.48 -16.08 -14.03
N THR A 26 -23.94 -17.10 -14.70
CA THR A 26 -23.54 -18.37 -14.05
C THR A 26 -22.13 -18.37 -13.46
N GLU A 27 -21.33 -17.35 -13.72
CA GLU A 27 -20.00 -17.19 -13.08
C GLU A 27 -20.13 -16.27 -11.84
N VAL A 28 -20.96 -16.66 -10.88
CA VAL A 28 -20.88 -16.12 -9.52
C VAL A 28 -19.95 -17.03 -8.74
N SER A 29 -18.68 -16.63 -8.64
CA SER A 29 -17.74 -17.23 -7.71
C SER A 29 -18.18 -16.91 -6.28
N VAL A 30 -18.74 -17.91 -5.59
CA VAL A 30 -18.86 -17.89 -4.14
C VAL A 30 -17.43 -17.94 -3.60
N SER A 31 -16.91 -16.79 -3.18
CA SER A 31 -15.70 -16.72 -2.36
C SER A 31 -16.01 -17.49 -1.09
N ALA A 32 -15.44 -18.70 -0.97
CA ALA A 32 -15.29 -19.38 0.30
C ALA A 32 -14.75 -18.34 1.30
N THR A 33 -15.10 -18.45 2.58
CA THR A 33 -14.54 -17.61 3.64
C THR A 33 -13.03 -17.82 3.73
N GLU A 34 -12.30 -17.24 2.79
CA GLU A 34 -10.86 -17.21 2.70
C GLU A 34 -10.46 -16.12 3.68
N VAL A 35 -9.87 -16.55 4.79
CA VAL A 35 -9.39 -15.61 5.80
C VAL A 35 -8.21 -14.88 5.18
N ASP A 36 -8.40 -13.59 4.91
CA ASP A 36 -7.37 -12.73 4.33
C ASP A 36 -6.10 -12.73 5.21
N LYS A 37 -4.95 -12.55 4.56
CA LYS A 37 -3.68 -12.35 5.26
C LYS A 37 -3.70 -11.06 6.05
N CYS A 38 -3.07 -11.04 7.22
CA CYS A 38 -2.99 -9.84 8.05
C CYS A 38 -2.32 -8.65 7.32
N SER A 39 -1.42 -8.93 6.38
CA SER A 39 -0.76 -7.92 5.53
C SER A 39 -1.68 -7.27 4.48
N GLU A 40 -2.81 -7.88 4.16
CA GLU A 40 -3.78 -7.42 3.15
C GLU A 40 -5.02 -6.73 3.77
N LEU A 41 -5.03 -6.56 5.09
CA LEU A 41 -6.10 -5.84 5.79
C LEU A 41 -6.29 -4.41 5.23
N ARG A 42 -7.53 -3.92 5.26
CA ARG A 42 -7.87 -2.58 4.79
C ARG A 42 -7.36 -1.50 5.75
N LEU A 43 -7.09 -0.31 5.21
CA LEU A 43 -6.78 0.86 6.03
C LEU A 43 -7.93 1.10 7.03
N GLY A 44 -7.60 1.23 8.32
CA GLY A 44 -8.57 1.35 9.41
C GLY A 44 -8.84 0.05 10.18
N GLN A 45 -8.43 -1.11 9.66
CA GLN A 45 -8.50 -2.41 10.37
C GLN A 45 -7.23 -2.73 11.16
N TYR A 46 -6.21 -1.88 11.10
CA TYR A 46 -4.98 -2.00 11.86
C TYR A 46 -4.40 -0.61 12.13
N ILE A 47 -3.53 -0.53 13.12
CA ILE A 47 -2.73 0.65 13.46
C ILE A 47 -1.26 0.27 13.41
N CYS A 48 -0.41 1.10 12.81
CA CYS A 48 1.03 0.86 12.80
C CYS A 48 1.72 1.74 13.84
N ASP A 49 2.72 1.17 14.50
CA ASP A 49 3.58 1.88 15.43
C ASP A 49 4.49 2.86 14.65
N ASN A 50 4.89 3.95 15.30
CA ASN A 50 5.83 4.89 14.71
C ASN A 50 7.21 4.24 14.52
N PRO A 51 7.90 4.46 13.37
CA PRO A 51 9.26 3.98 13.19
C PRO A 51 10.20 4.63 14.21
N GLU A 52 11.21 3.88 14.65
CA GLU A 52 12.31 4.45 15.42
C GLU A 52 13.17 5.33 14.52
N ILE A 53 13.38 6.58 14.91
CA ILE A 53 14.09 7.59 14.10
C ILE A 53 15.52 7.72 14.61
N ASN A 54 16.49 7.72 13.69
CA ASN A 54 17.88 8.01 14.02
C ASN A 54 18.06 9.50 14.35
N GLU A 55 18.62 9.82 15.51
CA GLU A 55 18.78 11.21 15.96
C GLU A 55 19.65 12.08 15.04
N VAL A 56 20.65 11.48 14.38
CA VAL A 56 21.60 12.18 13.51
C VAL A 56 20.94 12.49 12.17
N THR A 57 20.32 11.49 11.55
CA THR A 57 19.83 11.60 10.17
C THR A 57 18.36 12.02 10.07
N GLN A 58 17.59 11.87 11.15
CA GLN A 58 16.12 12.02 11.18
C GLN A 58 15.38 11.06 10.22
N GLU A 59 16.02 9.96 9.83
CA GLU A 59 15.42 8.90 9.01
C GLU A 59 15.13 7.66 9.88
N PRO A 60 14.19 6.77 9.47
CA PRO A 60 13.95 5.51 10.16
C PRO A 60 15.22 4.66 10.30
N LEU A 61 15.37 4.00 11.46
CA LEU A 61 16.43 3.02 11.68
C LEU A 61 16.31 1.86 10.68
N ASN A 62 17.45 1.34 10.23
CA ASN A 62 17.55 0.27 9.23
C ASN A 62 16.86 0.59 7.89
N CYS A 63 16.85 1.86 7.47
CA CYS A 63 16.50 2.23 6.11
C CYS A 63 17.51 1.62 5.11
N THR A 64 17.10 0.57 4.41
CA THR A 64 17.92 -0.10 3.39
C THR A 64 17.19 -0.07 2.05
N ASN A 65 17.91 0.26 0.98
CA ASN A 65 17.34 0.32 -0.36
C ASN A 65 16.04 1.17 -0.42
N SER A 66 16.05 2.31 0.28
CA SER A 66 14.92 3.25 0.39
C SER A 66 13.63 2.68 1.01
N THR A 67 13.75 1.58 1.76
CA THR A 67 12.65 0.96 2.48
C THR A 67 13.02 0.67 3.93
N ALA A 68 12.07 0.91 4.83
CA ALA A 68 12.16 0.54 6.25
C ALA A 68 10.89 -0.22 6.65
N TYR A 69 10.93 -0.91 7.79
CA TYR A 69 9.80 -1.71 8.27
C TYR A 69 9.23 -1.15 9.57
N VAL A 70 7.91 -1.15 9.67
CA VAL A 70 7.18 -0.80 10.90
C VAL A 70 6.28 -1.96 11.32
N PHE A 71 6.03 -2.04 12.62
CA PHE A 71 5.14 -3.04 13.19
C PHE A 71 3.71 -2.55 13.18
N CYS A 72 2.78 -3.40 12.73
CA CYS A 72 1.35 -3.07 12.67
C CYS A 72 0.53 -4.05 13.52
N ARG A 73 -0.44 -3.49 14.23
CA ARG A 73 -1.34 -4.16 15.18
C ARG A 73 -2.77 -4.15 14.61
N PRO A 74 -3.35 -5.33 14.33
CA PRO A 74 -4.75 -5.43 13.90
C PRO A 74 -5.71 -4.92 14.99
N ALA A 75 -6.85 -4.37 14.60
CA ALA A 75 -7.89 -3.94 15.53
C ALA A 75 -8.42 -5.14 16.36
N PRO A 76 -8.93 -4.88 17.57
CA PRO A 76 -9.48 -5.95 18.41
C PRO A 76 -10.63 -6.68 17.71
N LYS A 77 -10.69 -8.01 17.87
CA LYS A 77 -11.72 -8.90 17.30
C LYS A 77 -11.63 -9.05 15.77
N ILE A 78 -10.50 -8.74 15.17
CA ILE A 78 -10.18 -9.12 13.79
C ILE A 78 -9.50 -10.48 13.78
N ILE A 79 -9.92 -11.32 12.83
CA ILE A 79 -9.36 -12.63 12.55
C ILE A 79 -8.63 -12.51 11.22
N CYS A 80 -7.34 -12.77 11.21
CA CYS A 80 -6.54 -12.80 9.99
C CYS A 80 -5.47 -13.88 10.07
N MET A 81 -4.95 -14.26 8.90
CA MET A 81 -3.88 -15.24 8.79
C MET A 81 -2.52 -14.54 8.95
N ASP A 82 -1.74 -14.98 9.94
CA ASP A 82 -0.36 -14.52 10.15
C ASP A 82 0.55 -14.97 8.99
N ASP A 83 1.77 -14.42 8.90
CA ASP A 83 2.76 -14.76 7.87
C ASP A 83 3.12 -16.27 7.88
N ASN A 84 2.89 -16.95 9.01
CA ASN A 84 3.08 -18.40 9.20
C ASN A 84 1.88 -19.26 8.76
N GLY A 85 0.80 -18.67 8.27
CA GLY A 85 -0.41 -19.40 7.88
C GLY A 85 -1.36 -19.74 9.05
N ILE A 86 -1.13 -19.16 10.23
CA ILE A 86 -1.95 -19.43 11.42
C ILE A 86 -3.06 -18.39 11.52
N VAL A 87 -4.30 -18.86 11.71
CA VAL A 87 -5.45 -17.98 11.94
C VAL A 87 -5.47 -17.57 13.41
N VAL A 88 -5.28 -16.28 13.66
CA VAL A 88 -5.20 -15.72 15.02
C VAL A 88 -6.30 -14.68 15.22
N ASN A 89 -6.86 -14.65 16.43
CA ASN A 89 -7.79 -13.61 16.85
C ASN A 89 -7.02 -12.54 17.65
N PHE A 90 -6.96 -11.33 17.10
CA PHE A 90 -6.17 -10.25 17.68
C PHE A 90 -6.95 -9.47 18.74
N THR A 91 -6.27 -9.16 19.85
CA THR A 91 -6.82 -8.36 20.97
C THR A 91 -6.54 -6.87 20.84
N GLY A 92 -5.87 -6.43 19.76
CA GLY A 92 -5.46 -5.02 19.55
C GLY A 92 -4.09 -4.65 20.10
N ILE A 93 -3.46 -5.51 20.89
CA ILE A 93 -2.17 -5.23 21.54
C ILE A 93 -1.01 -5.94 20.84
N GLN A 94 -1.28 -7.10 20.25
CA GLN A 94 -0.26 -7.94 19.64
C GLN A 94 0.14 -7.40 18.27
N VAL A 95 1.43 -7.52 17.95
CA VAL A 95 1.93 -7.24 16.60
C VAL A 95 1.44 -8.33 15.67
N GLY A 96 0.75 -7.94 14.59
CA GLY A 96 0.22 -8.89 13.61
C GLY A 96 1.09 -9.06 12.39
N PHE A 97 1.70 -7.99 11.88
CA PHE A 97 2.55 -8.06 10.69
C PHE A 97 3.50 -6.87 10.60
N LYS A 98 4.50 -6.97 9.72
CA LYS A 98 5.41 -5.87 9.38
C LYS A 98 5.00 -5.23 8.06
N LYS A 99 4.93 -3.91 8.03
CA LYS A 99 4.63 -3.16 6.81
C LYS A 99 5.85 -2.37 6.36
N SER A 100 6.13 -2.37 5.05
CA SER A 100 7.18 -1.55 4.48
C SER A 100 6.72 -0.09 4.36
N ILE A 101 7.59 0.83 4.71
CA ILE A 101 7.44 2.27 4.53
C ILE A 101 8.57 2.81 3.66
N PRO A 102 8.30 3.80 2.80
CA PRO A 102 9.35 4.46 2.04
C PRO A 102 10.24 5.28 2.99
N CYS A 103 11.54 5.25 2.76
CA CYS A 103 12.52 6.06 3.49
C CYS A 103 13.64 6.50 2.55
N ARG A 104 14.44 7.49 2.95
CA ARG A 104 15.59 7.93 2.15
C ARG A 104 16.86 7.33 2.71
N ASN A 105 17.60 6.59 1.88
CA ASN A 105 18.90 6.05 2.28
C ASN A 105 19.93 7.18 2.33
N VAL A 106 20.26 7.66 3.54
CA VAL A 106 21.21 8.76 3.75
C VAL A 106 22.50 8.27 4.41
N ASN A 107 23.63 8.76 3.90
CA ASN A 107 24.97 8.34 4.34
C ASN A 107 25.47 9.11 5.58
N GLY A 108 24.71 9.09 6.68
CA GLY A 108 25.19 9.58 7.97
C GLY A 108 25.38 11.11 8.12
N TYR A 109 24.93 11.92 7.15
CA TYR A 109 24.91 13.38 7.31
C TYR A 109 23.98 13.80 8.45
N SER A 110 24.41 14.77 9.25
CA SER A 110 23.62 15.24 10.38
C SER A 110 22.57 16.25 9.96
N TYR A 111 21.30 15.91 10.18
CA TYR A 111 20.17 16.81 9.99
C TYR A 111 20.32 18.10 10.80
N LYS A 112 20.81 18.01 12.05
CA LYS A 112 21.00 19.19 12.92
C LYS A 112 22.00 20.18 12.31
N VAL A 113 23.11 19.68 11.75
CA VAL A 113 24.12 20.51 11.10
C VAL A 113 23.57 21.10 9.81
N ALA A 114 22.90 20.31 8.97
CA ALA A 114 22.26 20.79 7.74
C ALA A 114 21.25 21.92 8.03
N VAL A 115 20.38 21.75 9.04
CA VAL A 115 19.43 22.79 9.44
C VAL A 115 20.14 24.03 9.98
N ALA A 116 21.18 23.88 10.81
CA ALA A 116 21.95 25.03 11.30
C ALA A 116 22.65 25.78 10.15
N LEU A 117 23.29 25.05 9.22
CA LEU A 117 23.91 25.62 8.03
C LEU A 117 22.88 26.32 7.13
N SER A 118 21.67 25.77 7.00
CA SER A 118 20.57 26.40 6.27
C SER A 118 20.12 27.71 6.93
N LEU A 119 19.97 27.72 8.26
CA LEU A 119 19.49 28.90 9.00
C LEU A 119 20.54 30.02 9.05
N PHE A 120 21.81 29.70 9.28
CA PHE A 120 22.87 30.70 9.50
C PHE A 120 23.68 31.04 8.24
N LEU A 121 23.88 30.07 7.35
CA LEU A 121 24.74 30.18 6.16
C LEU A 121 23.99 29.78 4.87
N GLY A 122 22.65 29.74 4.91
CA GLY A 122 21.82 29.38 3.75
C GLY A 122 21.95 30.38 2.61
N TRP A 123 22.16 31.66 2.91
CA TRP A 123 22.41 32.71 1.91
C TRP A 123 23.73 32.51 1.13
N LEU A 124 24.70 31.79 1.72
CA LEU A 124 25.93 31.36 1.03
C LEU A 124 25.80 29.95 0.41
N GLY A 125 24.67 29.26 0.62
CA GLY A 125 24.44 27.91 0.12
C GLY A 125 25.28 26.82 0.80
N ALA A 126 25.80 27.06 2.01
CA ALA A 126 26.67 26.11 2.72
C ALA A 126 25.99 24.75 2.99
N ASP A 127 24.67 24.74 3.22
CA ASP A 127 23.87 23.53 3.38
C ASP A 127 23.94 22.59 2.15
N ARG A 128 23.88 23.15 0.93
CA ARG A 128 23.95 22.35 -0.31
C ARG A 128 25.33 21.71 -0.51
N PHE A 129 26.39 22.40 -0.12
CA PHE A 129 27.74 21.82 -0.12
C PHE A 129 27.90 20.74 0.93
N TYR A 130 27.30 20.90 2.11
CA TYR A 130 27.33 19.90 3.17
C TYR A 130 26.61 18.61 2.80
N LEU A 131 25.44 18.72 2.15
CA LEU A 131 24.66 17.56 1.69
C LEU A 131 25.18 16.97 0.37
N GLY A 132 26.06 17.69 -0.34
CA GLY A 132 26.65 17.21 -1.59
C GLY A 132 25.64 17.09 -2.74
N TYR A 133 24.66 17.99 -2.81
CA TYR A 133 23.80 18.12 -3.99
C TYR A 133 24.48 19.06 -5.00
N PRO A 134 25.23 18.57 -6.01
CA PRO A 134 25.68 19.45 -7.08
C PRO A 134 24.44 20.03 -7.74
N ALA A 135 24.30 21.35 -7.70
CA ALA A 135 23.31 22.02 -8.51
C ALA A 135 23.68 21.74 -9.97
N LEU A 136 22.99 20.79 -10.61
CA LEU A 136 23.02 20.64 -12.05
C LEU A 136 22.34 21.90 -12.60
N GLY A 137 23.14 22.90 -12.92
CA GLY A 137 22.70 24.04 -13.71
C GLY A 137 22.53 23.57 -15.15
N GLU A 138 21.36 23.83 -15.72
CA GLU A 138 21.16 23.78 -17.17
C GLU A 138 21.89 24.94 -17.87
#